data_AF-A0A3L7RKM1-F1
#
_entry.id   AF-A0A3L7RKM1-F1
#
_cell.length_a   1.000
_cell.length_b   1.000
_cell.length_c   1.000
_cell.angle_alpha   90.00
_cell.angle_beta   90.00
_cell.angle_gamma   90.00
#
_symmetry.space_group_name_H-M   'P 1'
#
loop_
_entity.id
_entity.type
_entity.pdbx_description
1 polymer ?
#
loop_
_entity_poly.entity_id
_entity_poly.type
_entity_poly.pdbx_seq_one_letter_code
_entity_poly.pdbx_strand_id
1 'polypeptide(L)'
;SAYIPTNVISITDGQIYLQPDLFFAGQRPAMNVGISVSRVGGAAQTKAMKKVAGGLRLDLASFRELEAFAQLGTDLDAATQQRLDRGYRMVELLKQGQFAPMDVVDQVFSIYAGTRGHLDAVKREDVATWEKDFITFVRDQVPELRARVVNSKELDAEGERMLEAAIAEFKRQWATRESGAKAGPKAVAAAR
;
A
#
# COMPACT_ATOMS: atom_id res chain seq x y z
N SER A 1 -11.76 22.05 -21.62
CA SER A 1 -11.94 22.38 -20.20
C SER A 1 -13.22 23.16 -20.04
N ALA A 2 -14.05 22.85 -19.05
CA ALA A 2 -15.28 23.60 -18.76
C ALA A 2 -14.96 24.77 -17.79
N TYR A 3 -15.70 25.88 -17.92
CA TYR A 3 -15.49 27.11 -17.15
C TYR A 3 -15.59 26.88 -15.63
N ILE A 4 -16.61 26.13 -15.19
CA ILE A 4 -16.86 25.88 -13.76
C ILE A 4 -15.73 25.05 -13.10
N PRO A 5 -15.33 23.86 -13.62
CA PRO A 5 -14.20 23.12 -13.04
C PRO A 5 -12.90 23.92 -12.98
N THR A 6 -12.62 24.75 -13.99
CA THR A 6 -11.40 25.57 -14.01
C THR A 6 -11.38 26.57 -12.86
N ASN A 7 -12.51 27.21 -12.57
CA ASN A 7 -12.63 28.17 -11.46
C ASN A 7 -12.60 27.47 -10.10
N VAL A 8 -13.25 26.31 -9.96
CA VAL A 8 -13.21 25.56 -8.69
C VAL A 8 -11.78 25.12 -8.38
N ILE A 9 -11.04 24.63 -9.39
CA ILE A 9 -9.64 24.23 -9.24
C ILE A 9 -8.77 25.41 -8.78
N SER A 10 -8.99 26.62 -9.30
CA SER A 10 -8.19 27.78 -8.88
C SER A 10 -8.45 28.19 -7.43
N ILE A 11 -9.69 28.07 -6.96
CA ILE A 11 -10.11 28.47 -5.61
C ILE A 11 -9.65 27.48 -4.53
N THR A 12 -9.73 26.18 -4.77
CA THR A 12 -9.44 25.15 -3.73
C THR A 12 -7.96 24.91 -3.50
N ASP A 13 -7.55 24.63 -2.26
CA ASP A 13 -6.16 24.31 -1.87
C ASP A 13 -5.67 22.91 -2.30
N GLY A 14 -6.41 22.24 -3.16
CA GLY A 14 -6.12 20.91 -3.64
C GLY A 14 -7.36 20.26 -4.23
N GLN A 15 -7.15 19.17 -4.93
CA GLN A 15 -8.21 18.42 -5.57
C GLN A 15 -7.95 16.92 -5.47
N ILE A 16 -9.01 16.18 -5.20
CA ILE A 16 -9.05 14.73 -5.34
C ILE A 16 -9.78 14.46 -6.65
N TYR A 17 -9.05 14.00 -7.66
CA TYR A 17 -9.60 13.72 -8.97
C TYR A 17 -9.96 12.23 -9.08
N LEU A 18 -11.24 11.94 -9.24
CA LEU A 18 -11.75 10.58 -9.38
C LEU A 18 -11.96 10.24 -10.86
N GLN A 19 -11.43 9.10 -11.31
CA GLN A 19 -11.59 8.64 -12.70
C GLN A 19 -12.50 7.41 -12.77
N PRO A 20 -13.53 7.41 -13.65
CA PRO A 20 -14.38 6.24 -13.85
C PRO A 20 -13.61 4.99 -14.27
N ASP A 21 -12.58 5.12 -15.13
CA ASP A 21 -11.82 3.98 -15.61
C ASP A 21 -11.10 3.23 -14.48
N LEU A 22 -10.55 3.96 -13.51
CA LEU A 22 -9.95 3.37 -12.31
C LEU A 22 -10.98 2.62 -11.46
N PHE A 23 -12.19 3.16 -11.35
CA PHE A 23 -13.29 2.53 -10.64
C PHE A 23 -13.70 1.20 -11.29
N PHE A 24 -13.80 1.16 -12.62
CA PHE A 24 -14.13 -0.04 -13.39
C PHE A 24 -12.99 -1.05 -13.41
N ALA A 25 -11.73 -0.60 -13.33
CA ALA A 25 -10.55 -1.45 -13.15
C ALA A 25 -10.39 -2.00 -11.71
N GLY A 26 -11.36 -1.73 -10.82
CA GLY A 26 -11.36 -2.25 -9.45
C GLY A 26 -10.46 -1.47 -8.48
N GLN A 27 -9.94 -0.30 -8.85
CA GLN A 27 -9.28 0.62 -7.92
C GLN A 27 -10.33 1.44 -7.18
N ARG A 28 -10.46 1.19 -5.88
CA ARG A 28 -11.42 1.86 -5.00
C ARG A 28 -10.70 2.23 -3.71
N PRO A 29 -10.59 3.52 -3.34
CA PRO A 29 -11.11 4.71 -4.04
C PRO A 29 -10.44 4.96 -5.40
N ALA A 30 -11.22 5.45 -6.38
CA ALA A 30 -10.79 5.62 -7.78
C ALA A 30 -9.98 6.93 -8.01
N MET A 31 -9.05 7.22 -7.11
CA MET A 31 -8.27 8.45 -7.12
C MET A 31 -7.12 8.38 -8.14
N ASN A 32 -7.04 9.37 -9.03
CA ASN A 32 -5.87 9.53 -9.89
C ASN A 32 -4.77 10.30 -9.14
N VAL A 33 -3.71 9.61 -8.76
CA VAL A 33 -2.57 10.14 -8.00
C VAL A 33 -1.76 11.19 -8.78
N GLY A 34 -1.72 11.11 -10.11
CA GLY A 34 -0.98 12.05 -10.97
C GLY A 34 -1.66 13.42 -11.10
N ILE A 35 -3.00 13.43 -11.18
CA ILE A 35 -3.82 14.64 -11.36
C ILE A 35 -4.24 15.25 -10.01
N SER A 36 -4.43 14.42 -8.99
CA SER A 36 -4.79 14.88 -7.64
C SER A 36 -3.62 15.63 -6.99
N VAL A 37 -3.92 16.74 -6.33
CA VAL A 37 -2.91 17.62 -5.74
C VAL A 37 -3.39 18.10 -4.38
N SER A 38 -2.45 18.26 -3.46
CA SER A 38 -2.62 19.04 -2.23
C SER A 38 -1.60 20.17 -2.23
N ARG A 39 -2.06 21.43 -2.10
CA ARG A 39 -1.19 22.62 -1.99
C ARG A 39 -0.59 22.77 -0.59
N VAL A 40 -1.26 22.21 0.43
CA VAL A 40 -0.76 22.16 1.81
C VAL A 40 0.36 21.12 1.96
N GLY A 41 0.28 20.03 1.20
CA GLY A 41 1.32 19.01 1.15
C GLY A 41 1.54 18.30 2.48
N GLY A 42 2.80 17.97 2.77
CA GLY A 42 3.17 17.24 4.00
C GLY A 42 3.04 18.05 5.29
N ALA A 43 2.67 19.34 5.25
CA ALA A 43 2.41 20.12 6.45
C ALA A 43 1.11 19.68 7.18
N ALA A 44 0.17 19.07 6.44
CA ALA A 44 -1.05 18.50 7.01
C ALA A 44 -0.87 17.08 7.59
N GLN A 45 0.34 16.52 7.52
CA GLN A 45 0.63 15.14 7.92
C GLN A 45 1.38 15.06 9.25
N THR A 46 1.18 13.96 9.98
CA THR A 46 2.06 13.62 11.11
C THR A 46 3.48 13.36 10.61
N LYS A 47 4.47 13.53 11.48
CA LYS A 47 5.87 13.24 11.12
C LYS A 47 6.05 11.79 10.68
N ALA A 48 5.37 10.86 11.34
CA ALA A 48 5.34 9.44 10.96
C ALA A 48 4.86 9.25 9.51
N MET A 49 3.70 9.83 9.15
CA MET A 49 3.16 9.71 7.79
C MET A 49 4.07 10.37 6.75
N LYS A 50 4.58 11.57 7.04
CA LYS A 50 5.51 12.27 6.14
C LYS A 50 6.77 11.47 5.87
N LYS A 51 7.30 10.77 6.88
CA LYS A 51 8.50 9.93 6.77
C LYS A 51 8.29 8.76 5.81
N VAL A 52 7.12 8.11 5.86
CA VAL A 52 6.86 6.90 5.07
C VAL A 52 6.27 7.20 3.68
N ALA A 53 5.47 8.27 3.55
CA ALA A 53 4.74 8.58 2.32
C ALA A 53 5.40 9.68 1.47
N GLY A 54 6.53 10.26 1.90
CA GLY A 54 7.15 11.42 1.23
C GLY A 54 7.50 11.21 -0.25
N GLY A 55 7.95 10.02 -0.63
CA GLY A 55 8.25 9.64 -2.02
C GLY A 55 7.08 9.01 -2.77
N LEU A 56 6.03 8.59 -2.07
CA LEU A 56 5.00 7.70 -2.59
C LEU A 56 4.29 8.25 -3.84
N ARG A 57 4.01 9.55 -3.88
CA ARG A 57 3.36 10.17 -5.05
C ARG A 57 4.24 10.08 -6.29
N LEU A 58 5.54 10.34 -6.16
CA LEU A 58 6.49 10.29 -7.27
C LEU A 58 6.69 8.84 -7.73
N ASP A 59 6.76 7.90 -6.79
CA ASP A 59 6.89 6.48 -7.09
C ASP A 59 5.68 5.95 -7.87
N LEU A 60 4.45 6.32 -7.44
CA LEU A 60 3.22 5.92 -8.13
C LEU A 60 3.05 6.60 -9.50
N ALA A 61 3.49 7.86 -9.64
CA ALA A 61 3.50 8.54 -10.93
C ALA A 61 4.46 7.84 -11.91
N SER A 62 5.68 7.56 -11.46
CA SER A 62 6.70 6.84 -12.24
C SER A 62 6.23 5.43 -12.61
N PHE A 63 5.55 4.74 -11.67
CA PHE A 63 4.95 3.43 -11.94
C PHE A 63 3.93 3.49 -13.09
N ARG A 64 3.06 4.50 -13.15
CA ARG A 64 2.07 4.61 -14.25
C ARG A 64 2.73 4.87 -15.60
N GLU A 65 3.81 5.64 -15.63
CA GLU A 65 4.60 5.83 -16.85
C GLU A 65 5.25 4.51 -17.30
N LEU A 66 5.82 3.76 -16.35
CA LEU A 66 6.40 2.44 -16.61
C LEU A 66 5.35 1.40 -17.04
N GLU A 67 4.17 1.41 -16.45
CA GLU A 67 3.05 0.53 -16.81
C GLU A 67 2.60 0.78 -18.24
N ALA A 68 2.45 2.05 -18.64
CA ALA A 68 2.11 2.43 -20.01
C ALA A 68 3.22 2.01 -20.99
N PHE A 69 4.49 2.14 -20.61
CA PHE A 69 5.62 1.70 -21.43
C PHE A 69 5.67 0.17 -21.60
N ALA A 70 5.45 -0.58 -20.51
CA ALA A 70 5.42 -2.05 -20.53
C ALA A 70 4.31 -2.59 -21.46
N GLN A 71 3.18 -1.89 -21.56
CA GLN A 71 2.08 -2.26 -22.47
C GLN A 71 2.43 -2.11 -23.95
N LEU A 72 3.47 -1.34 -24.30
CA LEU A 72 3.96 -1.18 -25.67
C LEU A 72 4.84 -2.35 -26.13
N GLY A 73 5.04 -3.37 -25.29
CA GLY A 73 5.71 -4.62 -25.65
C GLY A 73 7.24 -4.54 -25.65
N THR A 74 7.82 -3.61 -24.90
CA THR A 74 9.26 -3.48 -24.74
C THR A 74 9.81 -4.43 -23.68
N ASP A 75 10.95 -5.06 -23.96
CA ASP A 75 11.67 -5.85 -22.96
C ASP A 75 12.12 -4.96 -21.80
N LEU A 76 11.78 -5.35 -20.57
CA LEU A 76 12.17 -4.67 -19.35
C LEU A 76 13.36 -5.38 -18.71
N ASP A 77 14.35 -4.61 -18.27
CA ASP A 77 15.42 -5.15 -17.43
C ASP A 77 14.88 -5.53 -16.05
N ALA A 78 15.62 -6.38 -15.32
CA ALA A 78 15.17 -6.92 -14.03
C ALA A 78 14.86 -5.83 -12.99
N ALA A 79 15.59 -4.72 -13.00
CA ALA A 79 15.34 -3.62 -12.07
C ALA A 79 14.03 -2.89 -12.40
N THR A 80 13.73 -2.68 -13.69
CA THR A 80 12.46 -2.08 -14.11
C THR A 80 11.28 -3.01 -13.84
N GLN A 81 11.45 -4.32 -14.08
CA GLN A 81 10.43 -5.31 -13.73
C GLN A 81 10.11 -5.28 -12.23
N GLN A 82 11.14 -5.23 -11.36
CA GLN A 82 10.92 -5.14 -9.92
C GLN A 82 10.17 -3.87 -9.50
N ARG A 83 10.48 -2.73 -10.13
CA ARG A 83 9.76 -1.46 -9.88
C ARG A 83 8.30 -1.54 -10.30
N LEU A 84 8.03 -2.14 -11.47
CA LEU A 84 6.69 -2.37 -11.97
C LEU A 84 5.89 -3.29 -11.03
N ASP A 85 6.50 -4.40 -10.61
CA ASP A 85 5.93 -5.37 -9.68
C ASP A 85 5.60 -4.76 -8.32
N ARG A 86 6.49 -3.91 -7.79
CA ARG A 86 6.23 -3.17 -6.56
C ARG A 86 5.08 -2.18 -6.74
N GLY A 87 5.04 -1.47 -7.86
CA GLY A 87 3.97 -0.53 -8.15
C GLY A 87 2.59 -1.20 -8.22
N TYR A 88 2.49 -2.39 -8.83
CA TYR A 88 1.25 -3.17 -8.78
C TYR A 88 0.80 -3.50 -7.37
N ARG A 89 1.73 -3.92 -6.50
CA ARG A 89 1.44 -4.21 -5.09
C ARG A 89 1.05 -2.96 -4.32
N MET A 90 1.68 -1.83 -4.60
CA MET A 90 1.30 -0.54 -4.01
C MET A 90 -0.11 -0.11 -4.43
N VAL A 91 -0.51 -0.34 -5.68
CA VAL A 91 -1.87 -0.05 -6.13
C VAL A 91 -2.89 -0.94 -5.41
N GLU A 92 -2.58 -2.22 -5.19
CA GLU A 92 -3.45 -3.13 -4.42
C GLU A 92 -3.51 -2.73 -2.94
N LEU A 93 -2.38 -2.37 -2.33
CA LEU A 93 -2.28 -1.93 -0.94
C LEU A 93 -3.12 -0.69 -0.66
N LEU A 94 -3.23 0.23 -1.63
CA LEU A 94 -4.00 1.46 -1.49
C LEU A 94 -5.50 1.27 -1.76
N LYS A 95 -5.96 0.06 -2.07
CA LYS A 95 -7.39 -0.22 -2.20
C LYS A 95 -8.00 -0.35 -0.82
N GLN A 96 -9.17 0.27 -0.65
CA GLN A 96 -9.88 0.27 0.61
C GLN A 96 -11.38 0.09 0.37
N GLY A 97 -11.99 -0.79 1.16
CA GLY A 97 -13.43 -1.02 1.15
C GLY A 97 -14.22 0.21 1.58
N GLN A 98 -15.45 0.32 1.10
CA GLN A 98 -16.37 1.37 1.56
C GLN A 98 -16.69 1.19 3.04
N PHE A 99 -16.77 2.30 3.78
CA PHE A 99 -17.07 2.31 5.23
C PHE A 99 -16.09 1.54 6.12
N ALA A 100 -14.88 1.27 5.62
CA ALA A 100 -13.82 0.61 6.37
C ALA A 100 -12.64 1.56 6.62
N PRO A 101 -12.80 2.68 7.36
CA PRO A 101 -11.70 3.61 7.61
C PRO A 101 -10.55 2.92 8.36
N MET A 102 -9.32 3.27 7.99
CA MET A 102 -8.10 2.79 8.65
C MET A 102 -7.54 3.90 9.55
N ASP A 103 -7.08 3.55 10.75
CA ASP A 103 -6.40 4.49 11.65
C ASP A 103 -5.06 4.95 11.03
N VAL A 104 -4.68 6.20 11.29
CA VAL A 104 -3.46 6.80 10.72
C VAL A 104 -2.21 5.99 11.06
N VAL A 105 -2.13 5.39 12.25
CA VAL A 105 -0.97 4.58 12.65
C VAL A 105 -0.89 3.29 11.86
N ASP A 106 -2.03 2.66 11.59
CA ASP A 106 -2.09 1.45 10.78
C ASP A 106 -1.76 1.76 9.31
N GLN A 107 -2.22 2.91 8.79
CA GLN A 107 -1.82 3.40 7.47
C GLN A 107 -0.30 3.61 7.38
N VAL A 108 0.34 4.17 8.42
CA VAL A 108 1.79 4.35 8.45
C VAL A 108 2.51 3.01 8.33
N PHE A 109 2.07 1.98 9.06
CA PHE A 109 2.68 0.66 9.03
C PHE A 109 2.48 -0.04 7.68
N SER A 110 1.27 0.04 7.12
CA SER A 110 0.96 -0.49 5.78
C SER A 110 1.84 0.17 4.71
N ILE A 111 1.87 1.50 4.65
CA ILE A 111 2.66 2.25 3.67
C ILE A 111 4.16 1.99 3.86
N TYR A 112 4.64 1.88 5.10
CA TYR A 112 6.04 1.51 5.38
C TYR A 112 6.39 0.15 4.77
N ALA A 113 5.54 -0.86 4.97
CA ALA A 113 5.75 -2.19 4.41
C ALA A 113 5.82 -2.15 2.88
N GLY A 114 4.90 -1.43 2.24
CA GLY A 114 4.86 -1.28 0.79
C GLY A 114 6.08 -0.55 0.21
N THR A 115 6.40 0.63 0.75
CA THR A 115 7.48 1.48 0.24
C THR A 115 8.86 0.85 0.42
N ARG A 116 9.07 0.05 1.47
CA ARG A 116 10.32 -0.67 1.74
C ARG A 116 10.45 -2.02 1.03
N GLY A 117 9.45 -2.42 0.23
CA GLY A 117 9.50 -3.66 -0.54
C GLY A 117 9.24 -4.92 0.29
N HIS A 118 8.64 -4.79 1.47
CA HIS A 118 8.32 -5.96 2.30
C HIS A 118 7.24 -6.85 1.69
N LEU A 119 6.44 -6.30 0.77
CA LEU A 119 5.42 -7.00 -0.01
C LEU A 119 5.95 -7.59 -1.34
N ASP A 120 7.21 -7.40 -1.71
CA ASP A 120 7.72 -7.84 -3.03
C ASP A 120 7.53 -9.37 -3.25
N ALA A 121 7.64 -10.18 -2.19
CA ALA A 121 7.42 -11.63 -2.23
C ALA A 121 5.94 -12.05 -2.18
N VAL A 122 5.04 -11.14 -1.81
CA VAL A 122 3.59 -11.41 -1.71
C VAL A 122 2.99 -11.34 -3.11
N LYS A 123 2.11 -12.29 -3.44
CA LYS A 123 1.38 -12.25 -4.71
C LYS A 123 0.41 -11.09 -4.72
N ARG A 124 0.19 -10.48 -5.89
CA ARG A 124 -0.70 -9.32 -6.06
C ARG A 124 -2.08 -9.55 -5.45
N GLU A 125 -2.69 -10.70 -5.69
CA GLU A 125 -4.04 -11.06 -5.24
C GLU A 125 -4.14 -11.18 -3.72
N ASP A 126 -3.03 -11.50 -3.06
CA ASP A 126 -2.98 -11.73 -1.62
C ASP A 126 -2.65 -10.45 -0.82
N VAL A 127 -2.29 -9.35 -1.48
CA VAL A 127 -1.85 -8.10 -0.83
C VAL A 127 -2.89 -7.57 0.17
N ALA A 128 -4.17 -7.55 -0.20
CA ALA A 128 -5.24 -7.06 0.69
C ALA A 128 -5.41 -7.94 1.93
N THR A 129 -5.28 -9.26 1.78
CA THR A 129 -5.33 -10.20 2.91
C THR A 129 -4.09 -10.06 3.78
N TRP A 130 -2.92 -9.94 3.16
CA TRP A 130 -1.66 -9.72 3.85
C TRP A 130 -1.69 -8.44 4.69
N GLU A 131 -2.18 -7.33 4.14
CA GLU A 131 -2.29 -6.05 4.86
C GLU A 131 -3.21 -6.20 6.09
N LYS A 132 -4.41 -6.75 5.89
CA LYS A 132 -5.37 -6.93 6.97
C LYS A 132 -4.77 -7.77 8.10
N ASP A 133 -4.16 -8.90 7.76
CA ASP A 133 -3.58 -9.83 8.74
C ASP A 133 -2.34 -9.22 9.41
N PHE A 134 -1.53 -8.46 8.68
CA PHE A 134 -0.38 -7.73 9.22
C PHE A 134 -0.83 -6.68 10.24
N ILE A 135 -1.85 -5.87 9.91
CA ILE A 135 -2.37 -4.86 10.83
C ILE A 135 -2.97 -5.52 12.08
N THR A 136 -3.70 -6.62 11.94
CA THR A 136 -4.17 -7.40 13.10
C THR A 136 -2.99 -7.92 13.94
N PHE A 137 -1.97 -8.50 13.30
CA PHE A 137 -0.77 -8.98 13.99
C PHE A 137 -0.07 -7.88 14.80
N VAL A 138 0.15 -6.71 14.22
CA VAL A 138 0.82 -5.59 14.92
C VAL A 138 -0.02 -5.08 16.08
N ARG A 139 -1.35 -5.02 15.91
CA ARG A 139 -2.27 -4.61 16.98
C ARG A 139 -2.27 -5.58 18.16
N ASP A 140 -2.20 -6.88 17.88
CA ASP A 140 -2.34 -7.92 18.90
C ASP A 140 -1.00 -8.26 19.56
N GLN A 141 0.09 -8.35 18.79
CA GLN A 141 1.39 -8.84 19.27
C GLN A 141 2.39 -7.74 19.59
N VAL A 142 2.23 -6.53 19.04
CA VAL A 142 3.18 -5.42 19.26
C VAL A 142 2.43 -4.12 19.62
N PRO A 143 1.53 -4.14 20.63
CA PRO A 143 0.75 -2.98 21.02
C PRO A 143 1.62 -1.80 21.48
N GLU A 144 2.82 -2.06 22.03
CA GLU A 144 3.74 -1.00 22.44
C GLU A 144 4.24 -0.15 21.27
N LEU A 145 4.45 -0.74 20.08
CA LEU A 145 4.85 -0.01 18.89
C LEU A 145 3.75 0.96 18.47
N ARG A 146 2.49 0.48 18.48
CA ARG A 146 1.34 1.30 18.16
C ARG A 146 1.20 2.45 19.15
N ALA A 147 1.27 2.17 20.46
CA ALA A 147 1.20 3.19 21.50
C ALA A 147 2.30 4.25 21.35
N ARG A 148 3.52 3.82 21.02
CA ARG A 148 4.64 4.73 20.76
C ARG A 148 4.32 5.72 19.65
N VAL A 149 3.87 5.24 18.48
CA VAL A 149 3.59 6.10 17.32
C VAL A 149 2.36 6.98 17.55
N VAL A 150 1.34 6.51 18.26
CA VAL A 150 0.17 7.34 18.66
C VAL A 150 0.63 8.53 19.51
N ASN A 151 1.48 8.29 20.50
CA ASN A 151 1.91 9.31 21.45
C ASN A 151 2.94 10.28 20.87
N SER A 152 3.94 9.77 20.16
CA SER A 152 5.01 10.59 19.57
C SER A 152 4.59 11.28 18.28
N LYS A 153 3.57 10.75 17.57
CA LYS A 153 3.21 11.09 16.19
C LYS A 153 4.37 10.93 15.20
N GLU A 154 5.38 10.15 15.58
CA GLU A 154 6.65 10.00 14.90
C GLU A 154 7.10 8.53 14.91
N LEU A 155 7.59 8.06 13.77
CA LEU A 155 8.24 6.75 13.65
C LEU A 155 9.76 6.97 13.81
N ASP A 156 10.21 6.96 15.06
CA ASP A 156 11.63 7.13 15.41
C ASP A 156 12.46 5.87 15.13
N ALA A 157 13.78 5.94 15.32
CA ALA A 157 14.67 4.83 14.99
C ALA A 157 14.43 3.56 15.81
N GLU A 158 13.84 3.67 17.01
CA GLU A 158 13.45 2.51 17.80
C GLU A 158 12.14 1.91 17.28
N GLY A 159 11.13 2.75 17.00
CA GLY A 159 9.89 2.33 16.36
C GLY A 159 10.10 1.67 15.01
N GLU A 160 11.03 2.16 14.19
CA GLU A 160 11.42 1.49 12.93
C GLU A 160 12.02 0.12 13.17
N ARG A 161 12.93 -0.03 14.15
CA ARG A 161 13.51 -1.33 14.48
C ARG A 161 12.45 -2.33 14.96
N MET A 162 11.51 -1.88 15.79
CA MET A 162 10.39 -2.69 16.25
C MET A 162 9.46 -3.08 15.09
N LEU A 163 9.16 -2.14 14.19
CA LEU A 163 8.33 -2.39 13.02
C LEU A 163 8.99 -3.37 12.05
N GLU A 164 10.28 -3.22 11.77
CA GLU A 164 11.07 -4.15 10.95
C GLU A 164 11.10 -5.56 11.56
N ALA A 165 11.30 -5.66 12.88
CA ALA A 165 11.24 -6.94 13.59
C ALA A 165 9.84 -7.59 13.51
N ALA A 166 8.79 -6.79 13.69
CA ALA A 166 7.40 -7.22 13.59
C ALA A 166 7.07 -7.72 12.16
N ILE A 167 7.50 -6.99 11.13
CA ILE A 167 7.33 -7.39 9.73
C ILE A 167 8.09 -8.69 9.45
N ALA A 168 9.33 -8.82 9.93
CA ALA A 168 10.12 -10.02 9.73
C ALA A 168 9.48 -11.25 10.38
N GLU A 169 8.92 -11.10 11.59
CA GLU A 169 8.17 -12.16 12.26
C GLU A 169 6.87 -12.49 11.52
N PHE A 170 6.10 -11.48 11.15
CA PHE A 170 4.86 -11.68 10.39
C PHE A 170 5.11 -12.40 9.06
N LYS A 171 6.18 -12.05 8.33
CA LYS A 171 6.55 -12.73 7.08
C LYS A 171 6.85 -14.22 7.28
N ARG A 172 7.45 -14.61 8.41
CA ARG A 172 7.66 -16.03 8.74
C ARG A 172 6.33 -16.75 8.98
N GLN A 173 5.42 -16.12 9.73
CA GLN A 173 4.09 -16.67 9.99
C GLN A 173 3.25 -16.79 8.72
N TRP A 174 3.30 -15.75 7.87
CA TRP A 174 2.64 -15.72 6.57
C TRP A 174 3.13 -16.83 5.63
N ALA A 175 4.45 -17.01 5.50
CA ALA A 175 5.03 -18.06 4.68
C ALA A 175 4.66 -19.47 5.15
N THR A 176 4.55 -19.66 6.47
CA THR A 176 4.09 -20.94 7.07
C THR A 176 2.62 -21.21 6.77
N ARG A 177 1.79 -20.16 6.78
CA ARG A 177 0.37 -20.26 6.40
C ARG A 177 0.19 -20.58 4.92
N GLU A 178 0.96 -19.95 4.03
CA GLU A 178 0.91 -20.26 2.59
C GLU A 178 1.36 -21.69 2.28
N SER A 179 2.38 -22.20 2.98
CA SER A 179 2.82 -23.59 2.81
C SER A 179 1.81 -24.60 3.36
N GLY A 180 1.17 -24.29 4.49
CA GLY A 180 0.07 -25.08 5.06
C GLY A 180 -1.19 -25.08 4.19
N ALA A 181 -1.54 -23.95 3.58
CA ALA A 181 -2.69 -23.85 2.67
C ALA A 181 -2.50 -24.61 1.35
N LYS A 182 -1.24 -24.75 0.87
CA LYS A 182 -0.90 -25.63 -0.27
C LYS A 182 -0.90 -27.12 0.08
N ALA A 183 -0.93 -27.48 1.37
CA ALA A 183 -1.02 -28.85 1.87
C ALA A 183 -2.47 -29.24 2.24
N GLY A 184 -3.44 -28.95 1.36
CA GLY A 184 -4.82 -29.47 1.46
C GLY A 184 -4.90 -30.98 1.15
N PRO A 185 -5.96 -31.68 1.61
CA PRO A 185 -5.89 -33.06 2.08
C PRO A 185 -5.45 -34.04 0.99
N LYS A 186 -4.42 -34.85 1.27
CA LYS A 186 -4.16 -36.08 0.51
C LYS A 186 -5.46 -36.88 0.52
N ALA A 187 -6.11 -36.96 -0.65
CA ALA A 187 -7.26 -37.81 -0.85
C ALA A 187 -6.91 -39.19 -0.31
N VAL A 188 -7.60 -39.58 0.77
CA VAL A 188 -7.66 -40.97 1.21
C VAL A 188 -8.39 -41.67 0.08
N ALA A 189 -7.62 -42.20 -0.88
CA ALA A 189 -8.12 -43.07 -1.92
C ALA A 189 -8.73 -44.27 -1.21
N ALA A 190 -10.06 -44.29 -1.19
CA ALA A 190 -10.86 -45.32 -0.58
C ALA A 190 -10.50 -46.67 -1.19
N ALA A 191 -10.19 -47.62 -0.30
CA ALA A 191 -10.27 -49.04 -0.62
C ALA A 191 -11.70 -49.37 -1.05
N ARG A 192 -11.86 -49.78 -2.32
CA ARG A 192 -12.90 -50.68 -2.81
C ARG A 192 -12.35 -51.48 -3.97
#